data_AF-V2XCK5-F1
#
_entry.id   AF-V2XCK5-F1
#
_cell.length_a   1.000
_cell.length_b   1.000
_cell.length_c   1.000
_cell.angle_alpha   90.00
_cell.angle_beta   90.00
_cell.angle_gamma   90.00
#
_symmetry.space_group_name_H-M   'P 1'
#
loop_
_entity.id
_entity.type
_entity.pdbx_description
1 polymer ?
#
loop_
_entity_poly.entity_id
_entity_poly.type
_entity_poly.pdbx_seq_one_letter_code
_entity_poly.pdbx_strand_id
1 'polypeptide(L)'
;MTGDGEPRSTSFRYTEFSAPVSRKKRKNSQRPRPPLSTEVEQCRAELQQDNWLSRWREIVKSVPIQGPSGLICLGLGSPASSAVSRAQLAALIDLLETLDIAKSPSKVSIYDPVFTDEDNTLFGELGFRISPGLVNKQDERGTTVFFMPHCDLELYDAVLKANWSEEGLRNLILVANRLEDYVENKPARELEGKAPYVKRIGELVILYASINTTHRYEIQRRF
;
A
#
# COMPACT_ATOMS: atom_id res chain seq x y z
N MET A 1 -14.62 97.21 -26.43
CA MET A 1 -14.24 96.16 -27.41
C MET A 1 -13.33 95.20 -26.67
N THR A 2 -13.60 93.92 -26.44
CA THR A 2 -14.70 92.96 -26.68
C THR A 2 -14.24 91.71 -25.91
N GLY A 3 -15.16 90.88 -25.42
CA GLY A 3 -14.83 89.59 -24.79
C GLY A 3 -15.64 89.42 -23.51
N ASP A 4 -16.90 89.00 -23.62
CA ASP A 4 -17.35 87.60 -23.80
C ASP A 4 -17.14 86.75 -22.56
N GLY A 5 -18.26 86.18 -22.11
CA GLY A 5 -18.35 85.37 -20.91
C GLY A 5 -17.90 83.94 -21.14
N GLU A 6 -17.66 83.27 -20.01
CA GLU A 6 -17.94 81.85 -19.86
C GLU A 6 -17.97 81.51 -18.35
N PRO A 7 -18.99 80.76 -17.87
CA PRO A 7 -18.97 80.21 -16.52
C PRO A 7 -17.90 79.12 -16.45
N ARG A 8 -17.06 79.16 -15.41
CA ARG A 8 -16.05 78.13 -15.14
C ARG A 8 -16.72 76.77 -14.97
N SER A 9 -16.70 76.00 -16.05
CA SER A 9 -16.97 74.57 -16.08
C SER A 9 -15.99 73.86 -15.14
N THR A 10 -16.47 73.40 -13.99
CA THR A 10 -15.76 72.38 -13.20
C THR A 10 -15.93 71.04 -13.93
N SER A 11 -15.16 70.87 -14.99
CA SER A 11 -14.97 69.58 -15.65
C SER A 11 -14.42 68.59 -14.63
N PHE A 12 -15.25 67.63 -14.24
CA PHE A 12 -14.82 66.40 -13.58
C PHE A 12 -13.81 65.72 -14.51
N ARG A 13 -12.53 65.72 -14.14
CA ARG A 13 -11.53 64.88 -14.81
C ARG A 13 -11.81 63.43 -14.43
N TYR A 14 -12.18 62.62 -15.42
CA TYR A 14 -12.04 61.18 -15.32
C TYR A 14 -10.57 60.87 -15.01
N THR A 15 -10.28 60.32 -13.84
CA THR A 15 -9.06 59.55 -13.67
C THR A 15 -9.18 58.32 -14.57
N GLU A 16 -8.30 58.19 -15.55
CA GLU A 16 -8.17 56.99 -16.36
C GLU A 16 -8.18 55.75 -15.46
N PHE A 17 -9.18 54.92 -15.65
CA PHE A 17 -9.24 53.62 -15.00
C PHE A 17 -8.10 52.77 -15.57
N SER A 18 -6.98 52.73 -14.85
CA SER A 18 -5.91 51.78 -15.15
C SER A 18 -6.43 50.39 -14.80
N ALA A 19 -6.74 49.58 -15.81
CA ALA A 19 -7.05 48.17 -15.59
C ALA A 19 -5.96 47.55 -14.70
N PRO A 20 -6.31 46.78 -13.65
CA PRO A 20 -5.31 46.17 -12.80
C PRO A 20 -4.41 45.31 -13.68
N VAL A 21 -3.12 45.66 -13.73
CA VAL A 21 -2.10 44.86 -14.40
C VAL A 21 -2.28 43.44 -13.89
N SER A 22 -2.65 42.54 -14.79
CA SER A 22 -2.82 41.12 -14.51
C SER A 22 -1.60 40.68 -13.71
N ARG A 23 -1.78 40.38 -12.41
CA ARG A 23 -0.73 39.76 -11.60
C ARG A 23 -0.26 38.56 -12.39
N LYS A 24 0.97 38.60 -12.91
CA LYS A 24 1.64 37.43 -13.48
C LYS A 24 1.38 36.30 -12.48
N LYS A 25 0.62 35.28 -12.91
CA LYS A 25 0.46 34.05 -12.14
C LYS A 25 1.87 33.65 -11.74
N ARG A 26 2.19 33.75 -10.45
CA ARG A 26 3.44 33.24 -9.89
C ARG A 26 3.49 31.80 -10.38
N LYS A 27 4.47 31.49 -11.25
CA LYS A 27 4.75 30.12 -11.67
C LYS A 27 5.03 29.40 -10.36
N ASN A 28 4.07 28.59 -9.90
CA ASN A 28 4.25 27.81 -8.69
C ASN A 28 5.36 26.84 -9.06
N SER A 29 6.58 27.16 -8.65
CA SER A 29 7.74 26.28 -8.74
C SER A 29 7.45 25.14 -7.76
N GLN A 30 6.58 24.20 -8.15
CA GLN A 30 6.48 22.92 -7.46
C GLN A 30 7.89 22.35 -7.52
N ARG A 31 8.51 22.19 -6.34
CA ARG A 31 9.77 21.47 -6.24
C ARG A 31 9.58 20.13 -6.96
N PRO A 32 10.56 19.68 -7.76
CA PRO A 32 10.45 18.38 -8.40
C PRO A 32 10.14 17.33 -7.33
N ARG A 33 9.13 16.49 -7.60
CA ARG A 33 8.79 15.37 -6.72
C ARG A 33 10.04 14.49 -6.59
N PRO A 34 10.45 14.08 -5.37
CA PRO A 34 11.55 13.13 -5.22
C PRO A 34 11.22 11.83 -5.96
N PRO A 35 12.24 11.05 -6.38
CA PRO A 35 12.02 9.71 -6.92
C PRO A 35 11.23 8.85 -5.94
N LEU A 36 10.34 7.99 -6.47
CA LEU A 36 9.52 7.12 -5.64
C LEU A 36 10.35 6.21 -4.73
N SER A 37 11.50 5.74 -5.19
CA SER A 37 12.46 4.97 -4.39
C SER A 37 12.90 5.73 -3.13
N THR A 38 13.18 7.03 -3.24
CA THR A 38 13.52 7.89 -2.10
C THR A 38 12.34 8.03 -1.13
N GLU A 39 11.10 8.15 -1.62
CA GLU A 39 9.91 8.21 -0.75
C GLU A 39 9.71 6.89 0.03
N VAL A 40 10.01 5.75 -0.61
CA VAL A 40 9.94 4.43 0.02
C VAL A 40 11.07 4.26 1.04
N GLU A 41 12.30 4.66 0.73
CA GLU A 41 13.43 4.63 1.65
C GLU A 41 13.18 5.50 2.90
N GLN A 42 12.61 6.69 2.72
CA GLN A 42 12.21 7.53 3.84
C GLN A 42 11.18 6.81 4.73
N CYS A 43 10.17 6.19 4.13
CA CYS A 43 9.16 5.43 4.87
C CYS A 43 9.78 4.24 5.63
N ARG A 44 10.76 3.55 5.02
CA ARG A 44 11.54 2.50 5.70
C ARG A 44 12.32 3.04 6.90
N ALA A 45 12.97 4.19 6.76
CA ALA A 45 13.71 4.82 7.85
C ALA A 45 12.80 5.26 9.01
N GLU A 46 11.59 5.73 8.71
CA GLU A 46 10.58 6.07 9.72
C GLU A 46 10.11 4.81 10.48
N LEU A 47 9.83 3.71 9.77
CA LEU A 47 9.46 2.43 10.41
C LEU A 47 10.56 1.88 11.33
N GLN A 48 11.84 2.11 11.00
CA GLN A 48 12.96 1.66 11.85
C GLN A 48 13.07 2.40 13.18
N GLN A 49 12.50 3.60 13.30
CA GLN A 49 12.48 4.36 14.56
C GLN A 49 11.36 3.91 15.49
N ASP A 50 10.37 3.19 14.95
CA ASP A 50 9.24 2.67 15.70
C ASP A 50 9.58 1.31 16.36
N ASN A 51 9.04 1.09 17.56
CA ASN A 51 9.14 -0.21 18.25
C ASN A 51 8.39 -1.32 17.48
N TRP A 52 7.50 -0.92 16.57
CA TRP A 52 6.74 -1.84 15.73
C TRP A 52 7.64 -2.77 14.91
N LEU A 53 8.70 -2.24 14.28
CA LEU A 53 9.54 -3.04 13.39
C LEU A 53 10.30 -4.13 14.14
N SER A 54 10.74 -3.85 15.36
CA SER A 54 11.38 -4.86 16.23
C SER A 54 10.41 -5.98 16.56
N ARG A 55 9.18 -5.63 16.96
CA ARG A 55 8.12 -6.61 17.24
C ARG A 55 7.70 -7.40 16.00
N TRP A 56 7.62 -6.75 14.85
CA TRP A 56 7.39 -7.37 13.54
C TRP A 56 8.42 -8.47 13.28
N ARG A 57 9.71 -8.11 13.35
CA ARG A 57 10.82 -9.04 13.13
C ARG A 57 10.82 -10.20 14.13
N GLU A 58 10.52 -9.94 15.40
CA GLU A 58 10.37 -11.01 16.41
C GLU A 58 9.27 -12.00 16.05
N ILE A 59 8.11 -11.50 15.65
CA ILE A 59 6.97 -12.34 15.28
C ILE A 59 7.28 -13.14 14.01
N VAL A 60 7.83 -12.50 12.97
CA VAL A 60 8.25 -13.17 11.74
C VAL A 60 9.26 -14.29 12.03
N LYS A 61 10.31 -14.02 12.83
CA LYS A 61 11.32 -15.01 13.23
C LYS A 61 10.78 -16.14 14.10
N SER A 62 9.69 -15.89 14.82
CA SER A 62 9.05 -16.91 15.66
C SER A 62 8.29 -17.95 14.83
N VAL A 63 7.91 -17.64 13.59
CA VAL A 63 7.24 -18.58 12.70
C VAL A 63 8.27 -19.59 12.18
N PRO A 64 7.99 -20.91 12.25
CA PRO A 64 8.91 -21.94 11.77
C PRO A 64 8.94 -22.00 10.24
N ILE A 65 9.34 -20.91 9.60
CA ILE A 65 9.50 -20.81 8.14
C ILE A 65 10.94 -21.20 7.83
N GLN A 66 11.14 -22.38 7.26
CA GLN A 66 12.44 -22.76 6.71
C GLN A 66 12.44 -22.53 5.21
N GLY A 67 13.19 -21.54 4.74
CA GLY A 67 13.48 -21.33 3.31
C GLY A 67 12.24 -21.31 2.42
N PRO A 68 11.34 -20.32 2.56
CA PRO A 68 10.12 -20.28 1.78
C PRO A 68 10.43 -20.30 0.27
N SER A 69 9.58 -21.01 -0.47
CA SER A 69 9.74 -21.25 -1.91
C SER A 69 9.58 -19.97 -2.72
N GLY A 70 8.76 -19.04 -2.22
CA GLY A 70 8.59 -17.69 -2.72
C GLY A 70 7.63 -16.87 -1.88
N LEU A 71 7.38 -15.65 -2.35
CA LEU A 71 6.40 -14.73 -1.77
C LEU A 71 5.48 -14.21 -2.86
N ILE A 72 4.17 -14.19 -2.57
CA ILE A 72 3.16 -13.60 -3.42
C ILE A 72 2.57 -12.40 -2.69
N CYS A 73 2.72 -11.20 -3.24
CA CYS A 73 2.13 -9.98 -2.72
C CYS A 73 0.91 -9.60 -3.55
N LEU A 74 -0.25 -9.50 -2.91
CA LEU A 74 -1.50 -9.09 -3.56
C LEU A 74 -2.08 -7.89 -2.81
N GLY A 75 -2.67 -6.94 -3.55
CA GLY A 75 -3.42 -5.84 -2.95
C GLY A 75 -2.55 -4.80 -2.23
N LEU A 76 -1.32 -4.57 -2.70
CA LEU A 76 -0.41 -3.57 -2.13
C LEU A 76 -0.93 -2.12 -2.29
N GLY A 77 -1.78 -1.89 -3.30
CA GLY A 77 -2.09 -0.56 -3.83
C GLY A 77 -0.90 0.08 -4.55
N SER A 78 -1.00 1.34 -4.93
CA SER A 78 0.05 2.07 -5.67
C SER A 78 0.96 2.90 -4.72
N PRO A 79 2.23 2.51 -4.49
CA PRO A 79 3.21 3.34 -3.80
C PRO A 79 3.35 4.76 -4.39
N ALA A 80 3.25 4.91 -5.71
CA ALA A 80 3.27 6.20 -6.40
C ALA A 80 2.11 7.10 -5.97
N SER A 81 0.97 6.52 -5.60
CA SER A 81 -0.27 7.27 -5.33
C SER A 81 -0.64 7.34 -3.84
N SER A 82 -0.07 6.47 -2.99
CA SER A 82 -0.52 6.29 -1.60
C SER A 82 0.64 6.12 -0.61
N ALA A 83 0.61 6.92 0.46
CA ALA A 83 1.52 6.76 1.60
C ALA A 83 1.31 5.42 2.32
N VAL A 84 0.06 4.92 2.36
CA VAL A 84 -0.25 3.61 2.93
C VAL A 84 0.45 2.52 2.12
N SER A 85 0.36 2.55 0.78
CA SER A 85 1.02 1.57 -0.08
C SER A 85 2.55 1.64 0.00
N ARG A 86 3.12 2.83 0.20
CA ARG A 86 4.57 2.96 0.51
C ARG A 86 4.93 2.30 1.84
N ALA A 87 4.13 2.50 2.88
CA ALA A 87 4.35 1.84 4.17
C ALA A 87 4.20 0.32 4.08
N GLN A 88 3.23 -0.17 3.31
CA GLN A 88 3.07 -1.61 3.06
C GLN A 88 4.26 -2.18 2.29
N LEU A 89 4.78 -1.47 1.28
CA LEU A 89 5.97 -1.88 0.54
C LEU A 89 7.20 -1.90 1.44
N ALA A 90 7.36 -0.89 2.31
CA ALA A 90 8.45 -0.84 3.28
C ALA A 90 8.42 -2.03 4.24
N ALA A 91 7.24 -2.42 4.74
CA ALA A 91 7.06 -3.62 5.55
C ALA A 91 7.30 -4.92 4.78
N LEU A 92 6.89 -5.00 3.50
CA LEU A 92 7.20 -6.13 2.63
C LEU A 92 8.71 -6.30 2.46
N ILE A 93 9.45 -5.22 2.22
CA ILE A 93 10.92 -5.28 2.10
C ILE A 93 11.54 -5.79 3.40
N ASP A 94 11.11 -5.30 4.57
CA ASP A 94 11.62 -5.78 5.85
C ASP A 94 11.28 -7.27 6.12
N LEU A 95 10.10 -7.73 5.69
CA LEU A 95 9.73 -9.15 5.71
C LEU A 95 10.70 -9.99 4.88
N LEU A 96 11.00 -9.56 3.66
CA LEU A 96 11.91 -10.26 2.74
C LEU A 96 13.33 -10.32 3.32
N GLU A 97 13.80 -9.25 3.95
CA GLU A 97 15.09 -9.20 4.64
C GLU A 97 15.11 -10.13 5.85
N THR A 98 14.03 -10.16 6.64
CA THR A 98 13.92 -10.98 7.85
C THR A 98 13.84 -12.48 7.54
N LEU A 99 13.22 -12.86 6.42
CA LEU A 99 13.08 -14.24 5.96
C LEU A 99 14.23 -14.71 5.06
N ASP A 100 15.25 -13.88 4.85
CA ASP A 100 16.37 -14.14 3.92
C ASP A 100 15.93 -14.39 2.46
N ILE A 101 14.72 -13.96 2.09
CA ILE A 101 14.18 -14.02 0.72
C ILE A 101 14.78 -12.91 -0.14
N ALA A 102 15.25 -11.82 0.48
CA ALA A 102 15.91 -10.70 -0.21
C ALA A 102 17.10 -11.12 -1.09
N LYS A 103 17.72 -12.28 -0.83
CA LYS A 103 18.77 -12.88 -1.68
C LYS A 103 18.24 -13.46 -3.00
N SER A 104 16.93 -13.53 -3.18
CA SER A 104 16.26 -14.06 -4.37
C SER A 104 14.99 -13.25 -4.68
N PRO A 105 15.12 -11.95 -5.00
CA PRO A 105 13.97 -11.07 -5.24
C PRO A 105 13.09 -11.55 -6.40
N SER A 106 13.65 -12.31 -7.34
CA SER A 106 12.91 -12.95 -8.44
C SER A 106 11.86 -13.99 -8.00
N LYS A 107 11.91 -14.43 -6.73
CA LYS A 107 10.89 -15.29 -6.09
C LYS A 107 9.71 -14.49 -5.50
N VAL A 108 9.75 -13.16 -5.62
CA VAL A 108 8.66 -12.27 -5.21
C VAL A 108 7.79 -12.01 -6.43
N SER A 109 6.55 -12.46 -6.39
CA SER A 109 5.52 -12.15 -7.38
C SER A 109 4.57 -11.11 -6.79
N ILE A 110 4.31 -10.02 -7.50
CA ILE A 110 3.44 -8.95 -7.02
C ILE A 110 2.32 -8.63 -8.02
N TYR A 111 1.12 -8.38 -7.52
CA TYR A 111 -0.02 -7.96 -8.33
C TYR A 111 -0.97 -7.02 -7.59
N ASP A 112 -1.31 -5.92 -8.26
CA ASP A 112 -2.45 -5.09 -7.93
C ASP A 112 -2.93 -4.41 -9.24
N PRO A 113 -4.24 -4.42 -9.55
CA PRO A 113 -4.75 -3.75 -10.75
C PRO A 113 -4.51 -2.23 -10.76
N VAL A 114 -4.18 -1.61 -9.63
CA VAL A 114 -3.97 -0.15 -9.54
C VAL A 114 -2.51 0.29 -9.72
N PHE A 115 -1.58 -0.63 -10.01
CA PHE A 115 -0.20 -0.26 -10.26
C PHE A 115 -0.05 0.69 -11.44
N THR A 116 0.82 1.68 -11.25
CA THR A 116 1.22 2.66 -12.27
C THR A 116 2.53 2.25 -12.92
N ASP A 117 2.91 2.93 -14.01
CA ASP A 117 4.22 2.72 -14.65
C ASP A 117 5.39 3.06 -13.71
N GLU A 118 5.21 4.05 -12.84
CA GLU A 118 6.19 4.42 -11.81
C GLU A 118 6.35 3.30 -10.77
N ASP A 119 5.24 2.68 -10.35
CA ASP A 119 5.28 1.51 -9.47
C ASP A 119 5.98 0.33 -10.14
N ASN A 120 5.64 0.04 -11.40
CA ASN A 120 6.25 -1.05 -12.16
C ASN A 120 7.75 -0.86 -12.34
N THR A 121 8.19 0.38 -12.56
CA THR A 121 9.62 0.73 -12.64
C THR A 121 10.32 0.45 -11.31
N LEU A 122 9.75 0.92 -10.20
CA LEU A 122 10.27 0.66 -8.85
C LEU A 122 10.35 -0.85 -8.54
N PHE A 123 9.30 -1.61 -8.86
CA PHE A 123 9.30 -3.06 -8.61
C PHE A 123 10.35 -3.79 -9.45
N GLY A 124 10.60 -3.33 -10.67
CA GLY A 124 11.70 -3.80 -11.51
C GLY A 124 13.07 -3.53 -10.89
N GLU A 125 13.28 -2.33 -10.33
CA GLU A 125 14.51 -1.96 -9.60
C GLU A 125 14.72 -2.82 -8.34
N LEU A 126 13.63 -3.16 -7.64
CA LEU A 126 13.64 -4.07 -6.48
C LEU A 126 13.80 -5.55 -6.89
N GLY A 127 13.77 -5.87 -8.18
CA GLY A 127 13.89 -7.23 -8.72
C GLY A 127 12.64 -8.09 -8.55
N PHE A 128 11.48 -7.49 -8.27
CA PHE A 128 10.22 -8.21 -8.13
C PHE A 128 9.63 -8.57 -9.49
N ARG A 129 8.95 -9.72 -9.56
CA ARG A 129 8.18 -10.11 -10.74
C ARG A 129 6.78 -9.53 -10.64
N ILE A 130 6.44 -8.60 -11.54
CA ILE A 130 5.06 -8.12 -11.69
C ILE A 130 4.27 -9.20 -12.43
N SER A 131 3.23 -9.72 -11.79
CA SER A 131 2.35 -10.72 -12.40
C SER A 131 1.38 -10.02 -13.36
N PRO A 132 1.05 -10.63 -14.52
CA PRO A 132 0.04 -10.08 -15.44
C PRO A 132 -1.39 -10.17 -14.90
N GLY A 133 -1.60 -10.93 -13.81
CA GLY A 133 -2.91 -11.16 -13.23
C GLY A 133 -2.84 -11.68 -11.79
N LEU A 134 -4.02 -11.88 -11.20
CA LEU A 134 -4.15 -12.43 -9.85
C LEU A 134 -3.60 -13.86 -9.79
N VAL A 135 -2.59 -14.09 -8.93
CA VAL A 135 -2.07 -15.42 -8.59
C VAL A 135 -2.45 -15.71 -7.15
N ASN A 136 -3.54 -16.44 -6.95
CA ASN A 136 -4.09 -16.77 -5.63
C ASN A 136 -3.74 -18.19 -5.15
N LYS A 137 -3.00 -18.96 -5.96
CA LYS A 137 -2.57 -20.33 -5.65
C LYS A 137 -1.05 -20.40 -5.49
N GLN A 138 -0.61 -21.20 -4.54
CA GLN A 138 0.80 -21.53 -4.33
C GLN A 138 1.39 -22.32 -5.49
N ASP A 139 2.71 -22.19 -5.67
CA ASP A 139 3.48 -23.20 -6.40
C ASP A 139 3.58 -24.46 -5.53
N GLU A 140 3.63 -25.64 -6.15
CA GLU A 140 3.67 -26.94 -5.46
C GLU A 140 5.02 -27.19 -4.74
N ARG A 141 5.96 -26.24 -4.84
CA ARG A 141 7.36 -26.40 -4.42
C ARG A 141 7.65 -25.88 -3.00
N GLY A 142 6.78 -26.18 -2.04
CA GLY A 142 7.00 -25.87 -0.62
C GLY A 142 6.32 -24.59 -0.12
N THR A 143 6.66 -24.16 1.09
CA THR A 143 5.95 -23.08 1.81
C THR A 143 6.00 -21.74 1.07
N THR A 144 4.83 -21.17 0.77
CA THR A 144 4.71 -19.84 0.13
C THR A 144 4.11 -18.84 1.11
N VAL A 145 4.72 -17.65 1.18
CA VAL A 145 4.20 -16.52 1.96
C VAL A 145 3.27 -15.68 1.08
N PHE A 146 2.05 -15.46 1.50
CA PHE A 146 1.16 -14.46 0.91
C PHE A 146 1.21 -13.18 1.74
N PHE A 147 1.66 -12.08 1.14
CA PHE A 147 1.67 -10.75 1.75
C PHE A 147 0.50 -9.92 1.24
N MET A 148 -0.48 -9.75 2.11
CA MET A 148 -1.78 -9.17 1.76
C MET A 148 -2.31 -8.29 2.90
N PRO A 149 -1.54 -7.35 3.48
CA PRO A 149 -2.11 -6.42 4.45
C PRO A 149 -3.17 -5.54 3.77
N HIS A 150 -4.25 -5.21 4.47
CA HIS A 150 -5.30 -4.29 3.99
C HIS A 150 -6.02 -4.69 2.69
N CYS A 151 -6.12 -6.00 2.42
CA CYS A 151 -6.90 -6.52 1.31
C CYS A 151 -8.39 -6.67 1.65
N ASP A 152 -9.23 -6.66 0.63
CA ASP A 152 -10.64 -6.98 0.72
C ASP A 152 -10.87 -8.44 1.14
N LEU A 153 -11.98 -8.67 1.85
CA LEU A 153 -12.35 -9.96 2.41
C LEU A 153 -12.46 -11.05 1.33
N GLU A 154 -13.02 -10.71 0.19
CA GLU A 154 -13.20 -11.59 -0.97
C GLU A 154 -11.86 -12.08 -1.54
N LEU A 155 -10.80 -11.26 -1.46
CA LEU A 155 -9.48 -11.64 -1.95
C LEU A 155 -8.82 -12.66 -1.01
N TYR A 156 -8.96 -12.50 0.32
CA TYR A 156 -8.53 -13.52 1.27
C TYR A 156 -9.27 -14.84 1.04
N ASP A 157 -10.60 -14.79 0.85
CA ASP A 157 -11.40 -15.98 0.59
C ASP A 157 -10.97 -16.68 -0.70
N ALA A 158 -10.69 -15.93 -1.76
CA ALA A 158 -10.20 -16.47 -3.02
C ALA A 158 -8.84 -17.19 -2.90
N VAL A 159 -7.92 -16.67 -2.08
CA VAL A 159 -6.62 -17.32 -1.79
C VAL A 159 -6.83 -18.59 -0.98
N LEU A 160 -7.64 -18.52 0.09
CA LEU A 160 -7.92 -19.70 0.91
C LEU A 160 -8.60 -20.79 0.09
N LYS A 161 -9.62 -20.44 -0.69
CA LYS A 161 -10.31 -21.35 -1.61
C LYS A 161 -9.36 -22.05 -2.58
N ALA A 162 -8.43 -21.32 -3.17
CA ALA A 162 -7.48 -21.87 -4.15
C ALA A 162 -6.47 -22.85 -3.54
N ASN A 163 -6.22 -22.75 -2.23
CA ASN A 163 -5.26 -23.58 -1.50
C ASN A 163 -5.93 -24.50 -0.45
N TRP A 164 -7.25 -24.73 -0.57
CA TRP A 164 -8.04 -25.44 0.45
C TRP A 164 -7.88 -26.97 0.41
N SER A 165 -6.66 -27.43 0.67
CA SER A 165 -6.30 -28.83 0.91
C SER A 165 -5.38 -28.90 2.13
N GLU A 166 -5.27 -30.07 2.76
CA GLU A 166 -4.37 -30.25 3.91
C GLU A 166 -2.93 -29.81 3.60
N GLU A 167 -2.41 -30.22 2.44
CA GLU A 167 -1.07 -29.84 1.99
C GLU A 167 -0.96 -28.35 1.63
N GLY A 168 -1.95 -27.79 0.93
CA GLY A 168 -1.95 -26.38 0.53
C GLY A 168 -2.00 -25.45 1.74
N LEU A 169 -2.85 -25.75 2.72
CA LEU A 169 -2.95 -24.97 3.95
C LEU A 169 -1.70 -25.13 4.84
N ARG A 170 -1.12 -26.33 4.92
CA ARG A 170 0.14 -26.57 5.65
C ARG A 170 1.31 -25.76 5.08
N ASN A 171 1.33 -25.55 3.77
CA ASN A 171 2.37 -24.80 3.08
C ASN A 171 2.03 -23.30 2.95
N LEU A 172 0.92 -22.84 3.52
CA LEU A 172 0.45 -21.45 3.43
C LEU A 172 0.75 -20.65 4.68
N ILE A 173 1.45 -19.53 4.47
CA ILE A 173 1.65 -18.50 5.47
C ILE A 173 1.02 -17.23 4.96
N LEU A 174 0.07 -16.71 5.72
CA LEU A 174 -0.69 -15.53 5.33
C LEU A 174 -0.31 -14.36 6.23
N VAL A 175 0.24 -13.30 5.64
CA VAL A 175 0.35 -11.98 6.27
C VAL A 175 -0.89 -11.18 5.86
N ALA A 176 -1.80 -10.95 6.80
CA ALA A 176 -3.13 -10.40 6.53
C ALA A 176 -3.56 -9.34 7.55
N ASN A 177 -4.68 -8.69 7.25
CA ASN A 177 -5.51 -8.03 8.25
C ASN A 177 -5.97 -9.00 9.32
N ARG A 178 -6.35 -8.47 10.49
CA ARG A 178 -7.09 -9.20 11.52
C ARG A 178 -8.37 -9.78 10.93
N LEU A 179 -8.32 -11.06 10.55
CA LEU A 179 -9.43 -11.71 9.85
C LEU A 179 -10.63 -11.88 10.79
N GLU A 180 -10.37 -11.96 12.10
CA GLU A 180 -11.39 -11.99 13.14
C GLU A 180 -12.29 -10.77 13.09
N ASP A 181 -11.75 -9.58 12.78
CA ASP A 181 -12.56 -8.36 12.73
C ASP A 181 -13.64 -8.47 11.65
N TYR A 182 -13.38 -9.19 10.55
CA TYR A 182 -14.41 -9.48 9.55
C TYR A 182 -15.42 -10.50 10.04
N VAL A 183 -14.97 -11.53 10.77
CA VAL A 183 -15.84 -12.61 11.27
C VAL A 183 -16.77 -12.12 12.38
N GLU A 184 -16.27 -11.28 13.29
CA GLU A 184 -17.00 -10.78 14.45
C GLU A 184 -17.93 -9.62 14.09
N ASN A 185 -17.55 -8.76 13.14
CA ASN A 185 -18.32 -7.56 12.81
C ASN A 185 -19.29 -7.70 11.61
N LYS A 186 -19.28 -8.83 10.89
CA LYS A 186 -20.21 -9.08 9.77
C LYS A 186 -21.25 -10.15 10.11
N PRO A 187 -22.52 -10.00 9.67
CA PRO A 187 -23.53 -11.04 9.84
C PRO A 187 -23.10 -12.37 9.21
N ALA A 188 -23.31 -13.48 9.92
CA ALA A 188 -22.87 -14.82 9.48
C ALA A 188 -23.34 -15.20 8.06
N ARG A 189 -24.55 -14.77 7.67
CA ARG A 189 -25.11 -14.99 6.33
C ARG A 189 -24.38 -14.20 5.23
N GLU A 190 -23.90 -12.99 5.55
CA GLU A 190 -23.08 -12.20 4.61
C GLU A 190 -21.71 -12.87 4.41
N LEU A 191 -21.10 -13.34 5.51
CA LEU A 191 -19.84 -14.06 5.47
C LEU A 191 -19.94 -15.40 4.73
N GLU A 192 -21.04 -16.15 4.88
CA GLU A 192 -21.24 -17.38 4.13
C GLU A 192 -21.38 -17.16 2.62
N GLY A 193 -21.96 -16.02 2.22
CA GLY A 193 -22.11 -15.66 0.81
C GLY A 193 -20.82 -15.12 0.18
N LYS A 194 -20.02 -14.36 0.93
CA LYS A 194 -18.84 -13.64 0.41
C LYS A 194 -17.51 -14.29 0.75
N ALA A 195 -17.39 -14.91 1.91
CA ALA A 195 -16.13 -15.40 2.46
C ALA A 195 -16.25 -16.70 3.29
N PRO A 196 -16.81 -17.79 2.71
CA PRO A 196 -17.05 -19.03 3.42
C PRO A 196 -15.77 -19.74 3.91
N TYR A 197 -14.62 -19.52 3.28
CA TYR A 197 -13.34 -20.10 3.66
C TYR A 197 -12.68 -19.32 4.79
N VAL A 198 -12.80 -17.98 4.79
CA VAL A 198 -12.35 -17.14 5.92
C VAL A 198 -13.05 -17.52 7.22
N LYS A 199 -14.35 -17.82 7.16
CA LYS A 199 -15.13 -18.30 8.32
C LYS A 199 -14.60 -19.61 8.91
N ARG A 200 -13.93 -20.46 8.11
CA ARG A 200 -13.51 -21.82 8.48
C ARG A 200 -12.08 -21.90 8.97
N ILE A 201 -11.42 -20.77 9.16
CA ILE A 201 -10.03 -20.71 9.61
C ILE A 201 -9.95 -21.15 11.09
N GLY A 202 -9.38 -22.33 11.32
CA GLY A 202 -9.17 -22.88 12.67
C GLY A 202 -7.71 -23.24 13.00
N GLU A 203 -6.87 -23.53 11.98
CA GLU A 203 -5.53 -24.13 12.15
C GLU A 203 -4.45 -23.46 11.26
N LEU A 204 -4.74 -22.26 10.72
CA LEU A 204 -3.80 -21.55 9.85
C LEU A 204 -2.89 -20.64 10.67
N VAL A 205 -1.59 -20.70 10.35
CA VAL A 205 -0.65 -19.71 10.85
C VAL A 205 -0.85 -18.40 10.09
N ILE A 206 -1.54 -17.47 10.75
CA ILE A 206 -1.79 -16.14 10.23
C ILE A 206 -0.93 -15.14 11.01
N LEU A 207 -0.17 -14.36 10.26
CA LEU A 207 0.55 -13.20 10.76
C LEU A 207 -0.32 -11.97 10.49
N TYR A 208 -0.72 -11.29 11.55
CA TYR A 208 -1.49 -10.07 11.41
C TYR A 208 -0.59 -8.86 11.21
N ALA A 209 -0.84 -8.06 10.19
CA ALA A 209 -0.15 -6.81 9.91
C ALA A 209 -1.17 -5.72 9.56
N SER A 210 -1.49 -4.86 10.53
CA SER A 210 -2.27 -3.63 10.28
C SER A 210 -1.33 -2.44 10.10
N ILE A 211 -1.11 -2.00 8.87
CA ILE A 211 -0.26 -0.85 8.50
C ILE A 211 -1.11 0.40 8.27
N ASN A 212 -1.30 1.24 9.30
CA ASN A 212 -2.05 2.49 9.18
C ASN A 212 -1.12 3.71 9.25
N THR A 213 -1.47 4.80 8.56
CA THR A 213 -0.71 6.07 8.55
C THR A 213 -0.59 6.72 9.94
N THR A 214 -1.42 6.32 10.91
CA THR A 214 -1.50 6.89 12.26
C THR A 214 -0.73 6.13 13.35
N HIS A 215 0.28 5.33 12.99
CA HIS A 215 1.21 4.68 13.93
C HIS A 215 0.52 3.73 14.94
N ARG A 216 -0.63 3.16 14.58
CA ARG A 216 -1.25 2.07 15.33
C ARG A 216 -1.11 0.80 14.53
N TYR A 217 -0.02 0.11 14.81
CA TYR A 217 0.28 -1.15 14.17
C TYR A 217 0.09 -2.29 15.18
N GLU A 218 -0.78 -3.24 14.85
CA GLU A 218 -1.06 -4.39 15.69
C GLU A 218 -0.57 -5.66 14.98
N ILE A 219 0.18 -6.49 15.72
CA ILE A 219 0.71 -7.76 15.23
C ILE A 219 0.35 -8.84 16.22
N GLN A 220 -0.34 -9.86 15.71
CA GLN A 220 -0.75 -11.04 16.46
C GLN A 220 -0.44 -12.28 15.63
N ARG A 221 -0.08 -13.37 16.33
CA ARG A 221 0.21 -14.67 15.74
C ARG A 221 -0.87 -15.65 16.18
N ARG A 222 -1.40 -16.43 15.23
CA ARG A 222 -2.33 -17.53 15.51
C ARG A 222 -1.71 -18.85 15.03
N PHE A 223 -2.02 -19.93 15.74
CA PHE A 223 -1.77 -21.32 15.32
C PHE A 223 -3.12 -21.96 15.02
#